data_AF-A0A4S8K7L2-F1
#
_entry.id   AF-A0A4S8K7L2-F1
#
_cell.length_a   1.000
_cell.length_b   1.000
_cell.length_c   1.000
_cell.angle_alpha   90.00
_cell.angle_beta   90.00
_cell.angle_gamma   90.00
#
_symmetry.space_group_name_H-M   'P 1'
#
loop_
_entity.id
_entity.type
_entity.pdbx_description
1 polymer ?
#
loop_
_entity_poly.entity_id
_entity_poly.type
_entity_poly.pdbx_seq_one_letter_code
_entity_poly.pdbx_strand_id
1 'polypeptide(L)'
;MTQGNGLPFNRYAWLTTHNSFARLGQQSRTGTPVIAPENQQDSVTGQLNVSATILLCFDGCGSSSTRSPVSRVARNRSPVAESKRVGRVRSFHRSDLLHLLLMHTALLPIQNGVRGLMLDMYDFENDIWLCHSFGGNCFNFTAFQPAIDVLKEIQLFLEANPSEVITIFIEDYVTSPKGLTKVFNASGLMKYWFPVERMPKNGGDWPLLRDMISRNERLLVFTSKAAKEASEGIAYEWRYVVENQYGDGGMEAGSCPNRAESLPMNAMSRSLVLMNHFPSNPDMATACKHNSAPLVSMLSTCHGSSANRWPNFIAVDFYKASAACHLSGWKDHLVAIPDLRSDGGGAPQATDIANGHLVCGCNSIAYCKVSHNSYSRSGTVSDGDCDLRSNLQCQTILICPLEQ
;
A
#
# COMPACT_ATOMS: atom_id res chain seq x y z
N MET A 1 17.16 -10.09 -13.38
CA MET A 1 15.78 -10.59 -13.18
C MET A 1 15.44 -10.34 -11.74
N THR A 2 14.62 -9.33 -11.46
CA THR A 2 14.09 -9.04 -10.12
C THR A 2 13.14 -10.18 -9.72
N GLN A 3 13.44 -10.87 -8.62
CA GLN A 3 12.60 -11.95 -8.10
C GLN A 3 11.36 -11.31 -7.45
N GLY A 4 10.23 -11.33 -8.15
CA GLY A 4 8.98 -10.77 -7.61
C GLY A 4 7.90 -10.39 -8.63
N ASN A 5 8.14 -10.59 -9.94
CA ASN A 5 7.18 -10.27 -11.00
C ASN A 5 6.86 -11.47 -11.92
N GLY A 6 7.19 -12.69 -11.48
CA GLY A 6 7.05 -13.92 -12.27
C GLY A 6 5.62 -14.49 -12.34
N LEU A 7 4.71 -13.99 -11.50
CA LEU A 7 3.30 -14.41 -11.46
C LEU A 7 2.38 -13.47 -12.26
N PRO A 8 1.17 -13.93 -12.63
CA PRO A 8 0.09 -13.09 -13.14
C PRO A 8 -0.21 -11.87 -12.25
N PHE A 9 -0.65 -10.75 -12.84
CA PHE A 9 -0.97 -9.52 -12.09
C PHE A 9 -2.01 -9.72 -10.96
N ASN A 10 -3.00 -10.59 -11.16
CA ASN A 10 -3.99 -10.95 -10.14
C ASN A 10 -3.46 -11.89 -9.03
N ARG A 11 -2.14 -12.14 -8.99
CA ARG A 11 -1.44 -12.82 -7.88
C ARG A 11 -0.66 -11.85 -6.99
N TYR A 12 -0.95 -10.56 -7.10
CA TYR A 12 -0.43 -9.54 -6.20
C TYR A 12 -1.57 -8.75 -5.58
N ALA A 13 -1.29 -8.21 -4.40
CA ALA A 13 -2.11 -7.25 -3.70
C ALA A 13 -1.42 -5.88 -3.73
N TRP A 14 -2.23 -4.84 -3.85
CA TRP A 14 -1.82 -3.46 -4.02
C TRP A 14 -2.51 -2.58 -3.00
N LEU A 15 -1.72 -1.87 -2.19
CA LEU A 15 -2.26 -0.84 -1.32
C LEU A 15 -2.92 0.25 -2.19
N THR A 16 -4.16 0.57 -1.85
CA THR A 16 -5.02 1.48 -2.60
C THR A 16 -5.52 2.59 -1.69
N THR A 17 -5.60 3.81 -2.21
CA THR A 17 -6.15 4.94 -1.45
C THR A 17 -7.45 5.44 -2.06
N HIS A 18 -8.44 5.68 -1.21
CA HIS A 18 -9.71 6.29 -1.61
C HIS A 18 -9.53 7.81 -1.78
N ASN A 19 -10.10 8.34 -2.86
CA ASN A 19 -9.99 9.76 -3.24
C ASN A 19 -8.57 10.30 -3.05
N SER A 20 -7.60 9.66 -3.73
CA SER A 20 -6.15 9.82 -3.49
C SER A 20 -5.65 11.27 -3.57
N PHE A 21 -6.41 12.16 -4.20
CA PHE A 21 -6.10 13.58 -4.35
C PHE A 21 -6.59 14.47 -3.19
N ALA A 22 -7.50 13.99 -2.35
CA ALA A 22 -8.17 14.76 -1.31
C ALA A 22 -7.28 14.88 -0.08
N ARG A 23 -6.27 15.74 -0.14
CA ARG A 23 -5.27 15.90 0.92
C ARG A 23 -5.72 16.87 2.01
N LEU A 24 -5.40 16.55 3.27
CA LEU A 24 -5.63 17.41 4.42
C LEU A 24 -5.14 18.84 4.21
N GLY A 25 -6.04 19.80 4.45
CA GLY A 25 -5.76 21.24 4.36
C GLY A 25 -5.37 21.72 2.97
N GLN A 26 -5.62 20.93 1.91
CA GLN A 26 -5.34 21.36 0.55
C GLN A 26 -6.31 22.46 0.15
N GLN A 27 -5.78 23.56 -0.37
CA GLN A 27 -6.59 24.60 -0.98
C GLN A 27 -7.05 24.18 -2.37
N SER A 28 -8.30 24.50 -2.71
CA SER A 28 -8.82 24.29 -4.05
C SER A 28 -8.05 25.14 -5.06
N ARG A 29 -7.80 24.59 -6.25
CA ARG A 29 -7.28 25.36 -7.39
C ARG A 29 -8.26 26.42 -7.90
N THR A 30 -9.54 26.34 -7.54
CA THR A 30 -10.53 27.40 -7.80
C THR A 30 -10.30 28.65 -6.92
N GLY A 31 -9.52 28.52 -5.84
CA GLY A 31 -9.37 29.53 -4.79
C GLY A 31 -10.48 29.51 -3.73
N THR A 32 -11.53 28.69 -3.90
CA THR A 32 -12.58 28.51 -2.91
C THR A 32 -12.13 27.55 -1.79
N PRO A 33 -12.43 27.82 -0.51
CA PRO A 33 -12.19 26.84 0.55
C PRO A 33 -12.90 25.52 0.27
N VAL A 34 -12.18 24.41 0.40
CA VAL A 34 -12.76 23.07 0.27
C VAL A 34 -13.50 22.71 1.55
N ILE A 35 -14.74 22.24 1.42
CA ILE A 35 -15.61 21.77 2.53
C ILE A 35 -15.95 20.27 2.34
N ALA A 36 -15.51 19.67 1.24
CA ALA A 36 -15.60 18.24 1.03
C ALA A 36 -14.66 17.46 1.96
N PRO A 37 -14.95 16.18 2.24
CA PRO A 37 -14.07 15.37 3.07
C PRO A 37 -12.68 15.21 2.46
N GLU A 38 -11.69 15.15 3.32
CA GLU A 38 -10.28 14.94 2.99
C GLU A 38 -9.89 13.53 3.44
N ASN A 39 -9.16 12.79 2.61
CA ASN A 39 -8.92 11.36 2.78
C ASN A 39 -7.45 11.02 3.03
N GLN A 40 -6.52 11.91 2.69
CA GLN A 40 -5.08 11.60 2.64
C GLN A 40 -4.22 12.63 3.38
N GLN A 41 -3.14 12.18 4.01
CA GLN A 41 -2.17 13.05 4.70
C GLN A 41 -1.07 13.62 3.78
N ASP A 42 -0.96 13.15 2.55
CA ASP A 42 0.10 13.49 1.61
C ASP A 42 -0.40 13.52 0.15
N SER A 43 0.38 14.13 -0.74
CA SER A 43 0.04 14.20 -2.17
C SER A 43 0.11 12.82 -2.84
N VAL A 44 -0.41 12.69 -4.05
CA VAL A 44 -0.30 11.46 -4.84
C VAL A 44 1.17 11.08 -5.05
N THR A 45 2.05 12.04 -5.35
CA THR A 45 3.49 11.79 -5.39
C THR A 45 4.04 11.22 -4.06
N GLY A 46 3.57 11.72 -2.91
CA GLY A 46 3.96 11.21 -1.59
C GLY A 46 3.43 9.81 -1.28
N GLN A 47 2.22 9.50 -1.76
CA GLN A 47 1.59 8.18 -1.74
C GLN A 47 2.36 7.14 -2.54
N LEU A 48 2.84 7.54 -3.72
CA LEU A 48 3.60 6.66 -4.61
C LEU A 48 5.05 6.46 -4.14
N ASN A 49 5.69 7.52 -3.63
CA ASN A 49 7.10 7.55 -3.20
C ASN A 49 7.27 7.33 -1.69
N VAL A 50 6.72 6.24 -1.16
CA VAL A 50 7.02 5.85 0.21
C VAL A 50 8.42 5.25 0.25
N SER A 51 9.39 6.05 0.69
CA SER A 51 10.69 5.50 1.08
C SER A 51 10.47 4.59 2.28
N ALA A 52 10.99 3.36 2.20
CA ALA A 52 11.20 2.56 3.39
C ALA A 52 12.20 3.33 4.27
N THR A 53 11.68 4.17 5.18
CA THR A 53 12.48 4.62 6.31
C THR A 53 12.81 3.35 7.07
N ILE A 54 13.98 2.78 6.81
CA ILE A 54 14.58 1.80 7.70
C ILE A 54 14.66 2.54 9.03
N LEU A 55 13.75 2.21 9.94
CA LEU A 55 13.85 2.63 11.33
C LEU A 55 15.07 1.88 11.88
N LEU A 56 16.26 2.43 11.68
CA LEU A 56 17.40 2.09 12.50
C LEU A 56 17.05 2.62 13.88
N CYS A 57 16.46 1.78 14.73
CA CYS A 57 16.29 2.09 16.13
C CYS A 57 17.68 2.33 16.73
N PHE A 58 18.08 3.59 16.87
CA PHE A 58 19.21 3.98 17.68
C PHE A 58 18.73 4.08 19.13
N ASP A 59 18.87 3.00 19.89
CA ASP A 59 18.93 3.16 21.34
C ASP A 59 20.26 3.84 21.69
N GLY A 60 20.16 4.94 22.45
CA GLY A 60 21.29 5.81 22.78
C GLY A 60 22.45 5.04 23.43
N CYS A 61 23.63 5.11 22.81
CA CYS A 61 24.89 4.69 23.40
C CYS A 61 25.20 5.72 24.52
N GLY A 62 24.66 5.49 25.73
CA GLY A 62 24.82 6.39 26.87
C GLY A 62 26.24 6.30 27.46
N SER A 63 27.04 7.34 27.26
CA SER A 63 28.34 7.52 27.89
C SER A 63 28.16 7.91 29.36
N SER A 64 28.37 6.97 30.30
CA SER A 64 28.56 7.32 31.72
C SER A 64 30.04 7.16 32.09
N SER A 65 30.83 8.20 31.76
CA SER A 65 32.11 8.44 32.40
C SER A 65 31.95 9.54 33.45
N THR A 66 31.84 9.17 34.72
CA THR A 66 32.22 10.04 35.84
C THR A 66 32.66 9.21 37.04
N ARG A 67 33.92 9.40 37.44
CA ARG A 67 34.52 8.91 38.69
C ARG A 67 34.14 9.82 39.87
N SER A 68 33.92 9.21 41.05
CA SER A 68 34.38 9.60 42.42
C SER A 68 33.28 9.43 43.49
N PRO A 69 33.61 9.38 44.81
CA PRO A 69 34.61 8.57 45.50
C PRO A 69 34.02 7.76 46.68
N VAL A 70 34.89 6.89 47.22
CA VAL A 70 34.83 6.01 48.41
C VAL A 70 33.87 6.38 49.57
N SER A 71 33.16 5.37 50.09
CA SER A 71 32.97 5.12 51.54
C SER A 71 32.70 3.63 51.82
N ARG A 72 33.50 3.03 52.71
CA ARG A 72 33.46 1.62 53.16
C ARG A 72 32.43 1.42 54.28
N VAL A 73 31.67 0.33 54.26
CA VAL A 73 31.43 -0.60 55.41
C VAL A 73 31.21 -2.03 54.85
N ALA A 74 31.50 -3.04 55.66
CA ALA A 74 32.09 -4.33 55.30
C ALA A 74 31.14 -5.56 55.33
N ARG A 75 31.50 -6.57 54.50
CA ARG A 75 31.35 -8.06 54.60
C ARG A 75 29.91 -8.63 54.68
N ASN A 76 29.52 -9.74 54.03
CA ASN A 76 30.27 -10.96 53.72
C ASN A 76 29.49 -11.88 52.74
N ARG A 77 30.24 -12.71 51.98
CA ARG A 77 29.88 -13.95 51.21
C ARG A 77 29.56 -13.85 49.69
N SER A 78 30.44 -14.48 48.90
CA SER A 78 30.31 -15.03 47.53
C SER A 78 30.84 -16.49 47.57
N PRO A 79 30.85 -17.33 46.50
CA PRO A 79 30.49 -17.14 45.08
C PRO A 79 29.46 -18.22 44.59
N VAL A 80 28.85 -18.16 43.39
CA VAL A 80 29.40 -18.51 42.07
C VAL A 80 28.50 -17.85 41.00
N ALA A 81 29.09 -17.06 40.10
CA ALA A 81 28.46 -16.59 38.87
C ALA A 81 29.24 -17.18 37.69
N GLU A 82 28.52 -17.87 36.82
CA GLU A 82 29.04 -18.47 35.58
C GLU A 82 29.16 -17.39 34.51
N SER A 83 30.38 -17.18 34.01
CA SER A 83 30.69 -16.26 32.91
C SER A 83 30.14 -16.82 31.60
N LYS A 84 29.08 -16.20 31.05
CA LYS A 84 28.73 -16.38 29.63
C LYS A 84 29.72 -15.60 28.76
N ARG A 85 30.44 -16.32 27.91
CA ARG A 85 31.33 -15.77 26.88
C ARG A 85 30.57 -14.75 26.01
N VAL A 86 31.11 -13.53 25.95
CA VAL A 86 30.81 -12.57 24.88
C VAL A 86 31.41 -13.13 23.59
N GLY A 87 30.56 -13.40 22.59
CA GLY A 87 30.99 -13.81 21.27
C GLY A 87 31.81 -12.72 20.58
N ARG A 88 32.82 -13.11 19.81
CA ARG A 88 33.64 -12.23 18.97
C ARG A 88 32.76 -11.34 18.08
N VAL A 89 32.93 -10.03 18.18
CA VAL A 89 32.47 -9.05 17.19
C VAL A 89 33.22 -9.32 15.88
N ARG A 90 32.50 -9.65 14.81
CA ARG A 90 33.07 -9.69 13.45
C ARG A 90 32.96 -8.29 12.85
N SER A 91 34.08 -7.78 12.36
CA SER A 91 34.11 -6.61 11.48
C SER A 91 33.42 -6.96 10.17
N PHE A 92 32.46 -6.15 9.74
CA PHE A 92 31.84 -6.25 8.43
C PHE A 92 32.59 -5.35 7.43
N HIS A 93 32.93 -5.88 6.26
CA HIS A 93 33.54 -5.11 5.18
C HIS A 93 32.46 -4.39 4.35
N ARG A 94 32.84 -3.32 3.62
CA ARG A 94 31.94 -2.57 2.71
C ARG A 94 31.17 -3.47 1.71
N SER A 95 31.74 -4.62 1.35
CA SER A 95 31.12 -5.63 0.49
C SER A 95 29.93 -6.35 1.14
N ASP A 96 29.89 -6.44 2.46
CA ASP A 96 28.83 -7.12 3.21
C ASP A 96 27.61 -6.20 3.39
N LEU A 97 27.84 -4.89 3.52
CA LEU A 97 26.80 -3.86 3.43
C LEU A 97 26.15 -3.82 2.05
N LEU A 98 26.94 -4.01 0.98
CA LEU A 98 26.43 -4.10 -0.38
C LEU A 98 25.63 -5.41 -0.60
N HIS A 99 26.05 -6.53 0.00
CA HIS A 99 25.29 -7.79 -0.02
C HIS A 99 23.98 -7.70 0.77
N LEU A 100 23.97 -7.05 1.94
CA LEU A 100 22.71 -6.76 2.62
C LEU A 100 21.81 -5.86 1.77
N LEU A 101 22.34 -4.78 1.18
CA LEU A 101 21.56 -3.93 0.27
C LEU A 101 20.99 -4.73 -0.93
N LEU A 102 21.80 -5.60 -1.54
CA LEU A 102 21.40 -6.41 -2.70
C LEU A 102 20.35 -7.48 -2.35
N MET A 103 20.45 -8.12 -1.18
CA MET A 103 19.45 -9.10 -0.72
C MET A 103 18.11 -8.43 -0.39
N HIS A 104 18.12 -7.19 0.07
CA HIS A 104 16.89 -6.43 0.34
C HIS A 104 16.26 -5.87 -0.95
N THR A 105 17.04 -5.57 -2.00
CA THR A 105 16.50 -4.99 -3.26
C THR A 105 15.66 -5.94 -4.12
N ALA A 106 15.70 -7.25 -3.89
CA ALA A 106 15.01 -8.22 -4.77
C ALA A 106 13.48 -8.22 -4.60
N LEU A 107 12.96 -7.92 -3.39
CA LEU A 107 11.53 -7.96 -3.06
C LEU A 107 10.91 -6.58 -2.74
N LEU A 108 11.74 -5.56 -2.53
CA LEU A 108 11.32 -4.23 -2.09
C LEU A 108 10.50 -3.35 -3.07
N PRO A 109 10.51 -3.51 -4.41
CA PRO A 109 9.81 -2.54 -5.28
C PRO A 109 8.29 -2.45 -5.02
N ILE A 110 7.68 -3.53 -4.52
CA ILE A 110 6.23 -3.65 -4.35
C ILE A 110 5.76 -3.23 -2.93
N GLN A 111 6.67 -3.02 -1.98
CA GLN A 111 6.33 -3.30 -0.58
C GLN A 111 5.85 -2.14 0.31
N ASN A 112 5.90 -0.86 -0.10
CA ASN A 112 5.52 0.21 0.85
C ASN A 112 4.73 1.39 0.25
N GLY A 113 4.65 1.50 -1.07
CA GLY A 113 3.94 2.59 -1.72
C GLY A 113 2.53 2.21 -2.14
N VAL A 114 1.65 3.20 -2.22
CA VAL A 114 0.34 3.06 -2.87
C VAL A 114 0.55 2.73 -4.34
N ARG A 115 -0.24 1.80 -4.89
CA ARG A 115 -0.23 1.42 -6.32
C ARG A 115 -1.63 1.34 -6.94
N GLY A 116 -2.68 1.36 -6.12
CA GLY A 116 -4.05 1.63 -6.55
C GLY A 116 -4.46 3.05 -6.15
N LEU A 117 -5.09 3.78 -7.06
CA LEU A 117 -5.60 5.14 -6.80
C LEU A 117 -7.07 5.20 -7.18
N MET A 118 -7.95 5.61 -6.27
CA MET A 118 -9.34 5.90 -6.58
C MET A 118 -9.51 7.41 -6.78
N LEU A 119 -10.10 7.79 -7.91
CA LEU A 119 -10.21 9.17 -8.36
C LEU A 119 -11.63 9.47 -8.82
N ASP A 120 -12.32 10.35 -8.12
CA ASP A 120 -13.61 10.86 -8.56
C ASP A 120 -13.38 11.98 -9.59
N MET A 121 -13.82 11.75 -10.84
CA MET A 121 -13.58 12.68 -11.95
C MET A 121 -14.88 13.28 -12.48
N TYR A 122 -14.92 14.60 -12.62
CA TYR A 122 -16.09 15.36 -13.04
C TYR A 122 -15.75 16.32 -14.19
N ASP A 123 -16.74 16.64 -15.02
CA ASP A 123 -16.69 17.87 -15.81
C ASP A 123 -16.89 19.08 -14.89
N PHE A 124 -15.94 20.01 -14.89
CA PHE A 124 -16.02 21.24 -14.10
C PHE A 124 -15.14 22.34 -14.70
N GLU A 125 -15.59 23.60 -14.68
CA GLU A 125 -14.85 24.75 -15.26
C GLU A 125 -14.31 24.50 -16.69
N ASN A 126 -15.07 23.78 -17.52
CA ASN A 126 -14.70 23.37 -18.89
C ASN A 126 -13.46 22.45 -18.99
N ASP A 127 -13.09 21.78 -17.91
CA ASP A 127 -12.02 20.78 -17.87
C ASP A 127 -12.47 19.55 -17.04
N ILE A 128 -11.59 18.55 -16.90
CA ILE A 128 -11.80 17.40 -16.02
C ILE A 128 -11.15 17.67 -14.67
N TRP A 129 -11.96 17.63 -13.62
CA TRP A 129 -11.54 17.93 -12.25
C TRP A 129 -11.70 16.74 -11.32
N LEU A 130 -10.88 16.77 -10.27
CA LEU A 130 -10.97 15.88 -9.13
C LEU A 130 -11.79 16.57 -8.05
N CYS A 131 -12.94 16.00 -7.72
CA CYS A 131 -13.88 16.55 -6.76
C CYS A 131 -14.40 15.44 -5.85
N HIS A 132 -14.49 15.70 -4.55
CA HIS A 132 -15.14 14.75 -3.63
C HIS A 132 -16.55 15.30 -3.36
N SER A 133 -17.50 14.89 -4.21
CA SER A 133 -18.77 15.59 -4.37
C SER A 133 -19.96 14.64 -4.36
N PHE A 134 -21.17 15.17 -4.57
CA PHE A 134 -22.41 14.41 -4.50
C PHE A 134 -23.36 14.78 -5.64
N GLY A 135 -24.31 13.88 -5.92
CA GLY A 135 -25.34 14.11 -6.93
C GLY A 135 -24.82 14.20 -8.36
N GLY A 136 -23.61 13.69 -8.62
CA GLY A 136 -22.98 13.69 -9.95
C GLY A 136 -22.56 15.07 -10.46
N ASN A 137 -22.43 16.07 -9.58
CA ASN A 137 -21.99 17.40 -9.92
C ASN A 137 -20.76 17.80 -9.09
N CYS A 138 -19.84 18.54 -9.69
CA CYS A 138 -18.75 19.17 -8.96
C CYS A 138 -19.09 20.64 -8.67
N PHE A 139 -18.74 21.10 -7.46
CA PHE A 139 -18.96 22.46 -7.00
C PHE A 139 -17.64 23.08 -6.56
N ASN A 140 -17.55 24.42 -6.56
CA ASN A 140 -16.33 25.12 -6.12
C ASN A 140 -15.82 24.67 -4.74
N PHE A 141 -16.72 24.39 -3.80
CA PHE A 141 -16.37 23.95 -2.44
C PHE A 141 -16.11 22.44 -2.31
N THR A 142 -16.31 21.66 -3.37
CA THR A 142 -15.98 20.22 -3.44
C THR A 142 -14.85 19.91 -4.43
N ALA A 143 -14.46 20.88 -5.27
CA ALA A 143 -13.38 20.79 -6.23
C ALA A 143 -12.02 20.94 -5.56
N PHE A 144 -11.10 19.99 -5.78
CA PHE A 144 -9.73 20.08 -5.27
C PHE A 144 -8.79 20.66 -6.32
N GLN A 145 -8.68 20.01 -7.48
CA GLN A 145 -7.77 20.42 -8.55
C GLN A 145 -8.13 19.79 -9.90
N PRO A 146 -7.66 20.35 -11.02
CA PRO A 146 -7.74 19.70 -12.32
C PRO A 146 -7.09 18.31 -12.28
N ALA A 147 -7.72 17.33 -12.93
CA ALA A 147 -7.23 15.95 -12.96
C ALA A 147 -5.86 15.85 -13.64
N ILE A 148 -5.56 16.73 -14.59
CA ILE A 148 -4.28 16.76 -15.31
C ILE A 148 -3.06 16.91 -14.37
N ASP A 149 -3.20 17.61 -13.25
CA ASP A 149 -2.11 17.81 -12.29
C ASP A 149 -1.69 16.48 -11.64
N VAL A 150 -2.67 15.76 -11.11
CA VAL A 150 -2.45 14.43 -10.50
C VAL A 150 -2.01 13.39 -11.54
N LEU A 151 -2.59 13.41 -12.74
CA LEU A 151 -2.18 12.48 -13.79
C LEU A 151 -0.73 12.72 -14.25
N LYS A 152 -0.24 13.97 -14.23
CA LYS A 152 1.17 14.28 -14.47
C LYS A 152 2.09 13.79 -13.34
N GLU A 153 1.65 13.87 -12.08
CA GLU A 153 2.39 13.25 -10.96
C GLU A 153 2.59 11.74 -11.19
N ILE A 154 1.52 11.04 -11.60
CA ILE A 154 1.58 9.60 -11.92
C ILE A 154 2.50 9.35 -13.12
N GLN A 155 2.44 10.18 -14.16
CA GLN A 155 3.30 10.04 -15.33
C GLN A 155 4.77 10.17 -14.96
N LEU A 156 5.13 11.18 -14.17
CA LEU A 156 6.50 11.38 -13.69
C LEU A 156 6.97 10.21 -12.83
N PHE A 157 6.09 9.68 -11.97
CA PHE A 157 6.40 8.49 -11.18
C PHE A 157 6.68 7.26 -12.05
N LEU A 158 5.81 6.96 -13.02
CA LEU A 158 6.01 5.82 -13.93
C LEU A 158 7.26 5.99 -14.79
N GLU A 159 7.59 7.22 -15.20
CA GLU A 159 8.84 7.53 -15.93
C GLU A 159 10.08 7.21 -15.09
N ALA A 160 10.09 7.67 -13.84
CA ALA A 160 11.22 7.49 -12.93
C ALA A 160 11.37 6.03 -12.44
N ASN A 161 10.28 5.27 -12.45
CA ASN A 161 10.23 3.92 -11.88
C ASN A 161 9.75 2.90 -12.93
N PRO A 162 10.64 2.41 -13.81
CA PRO A 162 10.26 1.59 -14.97
C PRO A 162 9.74 0.19 -14.61
N SER A 163 9.92 -0.26 -13.37
CA SER A 163 9.41 -1.56 -12.90
C SER A 163 8.05 -1.48 -12.20
N GLU A 164 7.53 -0.27 -11.99
CA GLU A 164 6.29 -0.06 -11.23
C GLU A 164 5.06 -0.12 -12.13
N VAL A 165 3.96 -0.61 -11.58
CA VAL A 165 2.64 -0.66 -12.21
C VAL A 165 1.65 0.10 -11.34
N ILE A 166 0.80 0.91 -11.95
CA ILE A 166 -0.24 1.68 -11.28
C ILE A 166 -1.61 1.27 -11.80
N THR A 167 -2.58 1.17 -10.90
CA THR A 167 -3.99 0.99 -11.24
C THR A 167 -4.78 2.23 -10.79
N ILE A 168 -5.63 2.75 -11.67
CA ILE A 168 -6.54 3.85 -11.36
C ILE A 168 -7.98 3.32 -11.46
N PHE A 169 -8.77 3.56 -10.42
CA PHE A 169 -10.22 3.37 -10.40
C PHE A 169 -10.88 4.74 -10.48
N ILE A 170 -11.69 4.97 -11.52
CA ILE A 170 -12.35 6.25 -11.74
C ILE A 170 -13.82 6.12 -11.35
N GLU A 171 -14.23 6.84 -10.31
CA GLU A 171 -15.65 7.14 -10.12
C GLU A 171 -16.03 8.24 -11.12
N ASP A 172 -16.61 7.81 -12.23
CA ASP A 172 -16.68 8.61 -13.45
C ASP A 172 -18.01 9.37 -13.57
N TYR A 173 -17.91 10.70 -13.46
CA TYR A 173 -18.98 11.65 -13.71
C TYR A 173 -18.71 12.52 -14.95
N VAL A 174 -17.75 12.12 -15.80
CA VAL A 174 -17.36 12.83 -17.01
C VAL A 174 -18.29 12.49 -18.18
N THR A 175 -19.09 13.46 -18.56
CA THR A 175 -20.04 13.42 -19.68
C THR A 175 -19.49 14.05 -20.96
N SER A 176 -18.48 14.92 -20.86
CA SER A 176 -17.90 15.58 -22.03
C SER A 176 -17.33 14.56 -23.03
N PRO A 177 -17.52 14.78 -24.35
CA PRO A 177 -17.05 13.84 -25.36
C PRO A 177 -15.54 13.62 -25.28
N LYS A 178 -15.15 12.37 -25.01
CA LYS A 178 -13.75 11.93 -24.88
C LYS A 178 -12.98 12.65 -23.75
N GLY A 179 -13.65 13.17 -22.73
CA GLY A 179 -13.03 13.94 -21.66
C GLY A 179 -11.87 13.19 -20.99
N LEU A 180 -12.11 11.94 -20.60
CA LEU A 180 -11.07 11.09 -19.99
C LEU A 180 -9.92 10.80 -20.96
N THR A 181 -10.22 10.34 -22.18
CA THR A 181 -9.17 10.07 -23.19
C THR A 181 -8.30 11.30 -23.45
N LYS A 182 -8.91 12.50 -23.54
CA LYS A 182 -8.18 13.75 -23.76
C LYS A 182 -7.23 14.07 -22.61
N VAL A 183 -7.70 13.97 -21.36
CA VAL A 183 -6.86 14.29 -20.20
C VAL A 183 -5.73 13.28 -19.99
N PHE A 184 -5.97 11.98 -20.23
CA PHE A 184 -4.92 10.95 -20.21
C PHE A 184 -3.89 11.10 -21.34
N ASN A 185 -4.34 11.53 -22.52
CA ASN A 185 -3.41 11.84 -23.62
C ASN A 185 -2.56 13.08 -23.29
N ALA A 186 -3.18 14.13 -22.76
CA ALA A 186 -2.50 15.36 -22.36
C ALA A 186 -1.51 15.16 -21.20
N SER A 187 -1.76 14.19 -20.31
CA SER A 187 -0.83 13.84 -19.22
C SER A 187 0.38 13.02 -19.71
N GLY A 188 0.31 12.45 -20.91
CA GLY A 188 1.36 11.57 -21.44
C GLY A 188 1.29 10.14 -20.91
N LEU A 189 0.21 9.75 -20.23
CA LEU A 189 0.05 8.42 -19.64
C LEU A 189 -0.31 7.33 -20.66
N MET A 190 -0.81 7.69 -21.84
CA MET A 190 -1.25 6.71 -22.85
C MET A 190 -0.13 5.75 -23.30
N LYS A 191 1.15 6.13 -23.19
CA LYS A 191 2.28 5.24 -23.48
C LYS A 191 2.47 4.10 -22.45
N TYR A 192 1.80 4.20 -21.30
CA TYR A 192 1.80 3.19 -20.25
C TYR A 192 0.53 2.33 -20.25
N TRP A 193 -0.44 2.64 -21.10
CA TRP A 193 -1.80 2.09 -21.03
C TRP A 193 -1.85 0.58 -21.26
N PHE A 194 -2.48 -0.14 -20.35
CA PHE A 194 -2.78 -1.56 -20.52
C PHE A 194 -4.10 -1.74 -21.30
N PRO A 195 -4.08 -2.39 -22.49
CA PRO A 195 -5.24 -2.43 -23.38
C PRO A 195 -6.31 -3.43 -22.93
N VAL A 196 -7.58 -3.07 -23.11
CA VAL A 196 -8.77 -3.89 -22.74
C VAL A 196 -8.76 -5.24 -23.46
N GLU A 197 -8.27 -5.30 -24.70
CA GLU A 197 -8.24 -6.52 -25.51
C GLU A 197 -7.37 -7.63 -24.88
N ARG A 198 -6.45 -7.25 -23.99
CA ARG A 198 -5.57 -8.16 -23.27
C ARG A 198 -5.98 -8.42 -21.82
N MET A 199 -7.05 -7.78 -21.35
CA MET A 199 -7.61 -8.08 -20.04
C MET A 199 -8.29 -9.46 -20.09
N PRO A 200 -8.04 -10.33 -19.09
CA PRO A 200 -8.65 -11.64 -19.07
C PRO A 200 -10.17 -11.53 -18.86
N LYS A 201 -10.88 -12.53 -19.38
CA LYS A 201 -12.32 -12.67 -19.22
C LYS A 201 -12.62 -13.90 -18.37
N ASN A 202 -13.79 -13.92 -17.74
CA ASN A 202 -14.32 -15.09 -17.02
C ASN A 202 -13.38 -15.62 -15.92
N GLY A 203 -12.74 -14.72 -15.17
CA GLY A 203 -11.90 -15.08 -14.02
C GLY A 203 -10.51 -15.62 -14.37
N GLY A 204 -10.09 -15.54 -15.64
CA GLY A 204 -8.76 -15.96 -16.05
C GLY A 204 -7.62 -15.15 -15.40
N ASP A 205 -6.44 -15.76 -15.37
CA ASP A 205 -5.23 -15.08 -14.94
C ASP A 205 -4.87 -13.93 -15.90
N TRP A 206 -4.40 -12.83 -15.31
CA TRP A 206 -3.87 -11.69 -16.06
C TRP A 206 -2.50 -12.03 -16.67
N PRO A 207 -1.98 -11.24 -17.63
CA PRO A 207 -0.60 -11.40 -18.06
C PRO A 207 0.37 -11.37 -16.88
N LEU A 208 1.54 -11.98 -17.07
CA LEU A 208 2.60 -11.94 -16.07
C LEU A 208 2.99 -10.48 -15.83
N LEU A 209 3.21 -10.13 -14.56
CA LEU A 209 3.59 -8.77 -14.20
C LEU A 209 4.88 -8.33 -14.93
N ARG A 210 5.86 -9.24 -15.06
CA ARG A 210 7.08 -9.00 -15.84
C ARG A 210 6.81 -8.68 -17.31
N ASP A 211 5.78 -9.28 -17.91
CA ASP A 211 5.47 -9.10 -19.33
C ASP A 211 4.81 -7.73 -19.54
N MET A 212 3.91 -7.34 -18.64
CA MET A 212 3.31 -6.00 -18.59
C MET A 212 4.39 -4.93 -18.49
N ILE A 213 5.33 -5.10 -17.54
CA ILE A 213 6.47 -4.20 -17.35
C ILE A 213 7.35 -4.14 -18.61
N SER A 214 7.72 -5.30 -19.18
CA SER A 214 8.62 -5.36 -20.35
C SER A 214 8.04 -4.69 -21.60
N ARG A 215 6.71 -4.63 -21.71
CA ARG A 215 5.98 -3.98 -22.80
C ARG A 215 5.65 -2.52 -22.50
N ASN A 216 6.06 -2.02 -21.34
CA ASN A 216 5.71 -0.72 -20.81
C ASN A 216 4.19 -0.51 -20.65
N GLU A 217 3.41 -1.57 -20.50
CA GLU A 217 1.96 -1.54 -20.27
C GLU A 217 1.68 -1.57 -18.76
N ARG A 218 2.06 -0.48 -18.09
CA ARG A 218 2.19 -0.37 -16.64
C ARG A 218 1.10 0.48 -15.97
N LEU A 219 0.07 0.86 -16.71
CA LEU A 219 -1.07 1.62 -16.21
C LEU A 219 -2.37 0.90 -16.56
N LEU A 220 -3.06 0.39 -15.54
CA LEU A 220 -4.43 -0.11 -15.67
C LEU A 220 -5.39 1.01 -15.26
N VAL A 221 -6.45 1.22 -16.04
CA VAL A 221 -7.48 2.22 -15.71
C VAL A 221 -8.85 1.60 -15.86
N PHE A 222 -9.62 1.66 -14.77
CA PHE A 222 -11.01 1.25 -14.70
C PHE A 222 -11.91 2.47 -14.53
N THR A 223 -13.11 2.40 -15.10
CA THR A 223 -14.17 3.40 -14.95
C THR A 223 -15.46 2.73 -14.50
N SER A 224 -16.22 3.44 -13.66
CA SER A 224 -17.55 3.03 -13.21
C SER A 224 -18.64 3.14 -14.29
N LYS A 225 -18.34 3.66 -15.49
CA LYS A 225 -19.31 3.84 -16.59
C LYS A 225 -19.09 2.86 -17.74
N ALA A 226 -20.03 1.94 -17.92
CA ALA A 226 -19.97 0.90 -18.97
C ALA A 226 -19.74 1.43 -20.40
N ALA A 227 -20.31 2.58 -20.73
CA ALA A 227 -20.21 3.16 -22.07
C ALA A 227 -18.78 3.57 -22.45
N LYS A 228 -17.90 3.83 -21.46
CA LYS A 228 -16.52 4.26 -21.69
C LYS A 228 -15.61 3.16 -22.22
N GLU A 229 -15.95 1.89 -21.98
CA GLU A 229 -15.18 0.78 -22.56
C GLU A 229 -15.32 0.77 -24.08
N ALA A 230 -16.54 0.83 -24.59
CA ALA A 230 -16.78 0.86 -26.03
C ALA A 230 -16.38 2.20 -26.67
N SER A 231 -16.63 3.31 -25.99
CA SER A 231 -16.40 4.64 -26.56
C SER A 231 -14.97 5.13 -26.40
N GLU A 232 -14.27 4.83 -25.30
CA GLU A 232 -12.95 5.38 -24.97
C GLU A 232 -11.88 4.31 -24.77
N GLY A 233 -12.23 3.02 -24.75
CA GLY A 233 -11.28 1.94 -24.49
C GLY A 233 -10.84 1.85 -23.02
N ILE A 234 -11.63 2.43 -22.11
CA ILE A 234 -11.36 2.40 -20.65
C ILE A 234 -12.16 1.26 -20.03
N ALA A 235 -11.47 0.36 -19.33
CA ALA A 235 -12.07 -0.88 -18.84
C ALA A 235 -13.25 -0.61 -17.90
N TYR A 236 -14.39 -1.25 -18.16
CA TYR A 236 -15.53 -1.14 -17.26
C TYR A 236 -15.29 -1.99 -16.01
N GLU A 237 -15.11 -1.34 -14.86
CA GLU A 237 -14.69 -1.96 -13.59
C GLU A 237 -15.43 -3.26 -13.25
N TRP A 238 -16.76 -3.21 -13.30
CA TRP A 238 -17.64 -4.33 -12.93
C TRP A 238 -17.52 -5.56 -13.87
N ARG A 239 -16.73 -5.47 -14.95
CA ARG A 239 -16.34 -6.63 -15.78
C ARG A 239 -15.11 -7.37 -15.28
N TYR A 240 -14.33 -6.80 -14.38
CA TYR A 240 -13.04 -7.36 -13.98
C TYR A 240 -12.90 -7.54 -12.47
N VAL A 241 -13.65 -6.77 -11.69
CA VAL A 241 -13.52 -6.66 -10.24
C VAL A 241 -14.81 -7.11 -9.54
N VAL A 242 -14.67 -7.80 -8.41
CA VAL A 242 -15.68 -7.85 -7.35
C VAL A 242 -15.25 -6.96 -6.19
N GLU A 243 -16.19 -6.21 -5.63
CA GLU A 243 -15.90 -5.17 -4.65
C GLU A 243 -16.91 -5.19 -3.50
N ASN A 244 -16.40 -5.10 -2.26
CA ASN A 244 -17.26 -4.96 -1.10
C ASN A 244 -17.79 -3.52 -0.95
N GLN A 245 -18.79 -3.34 -0.11
CA GLN A 245 -19.39 -2.05 0.14
C GLN A 245 -18.34 -1.05 0.63
N TYR A 246 -18.48 0.22 0.24
CA TYR A 246 -17.63 1.31 0.72
C TYR A 246 -18.20 1.95 1.98
N GLY A 247 -17.43 2.84 2.61
CA GLY A 247 -17.84 3.53 3.82
C GLY A 247 -18.07 2.57 4.98
N ASP A 248 -18.95 2.95 5.91
CA ASP A 248 -19.21 2.16 7.12
C ASP A 248 -19.75 0.75 6.82
N GLY A 249 -20.50 0.60 5.72
CA GLY A 249 -21.00 -0.70 5.26
C GLY A 249 -19.90 -1.66 4.78
N GLY A 250 -18.72 -1.14 4.40
CA GLY A 250 -17.53 -1.92 4.09
C GLY A 250 -16.76 -2.40 5.31
N MET A 251 -17.05 -1.82 6.47
CA MET A 251 -16.31 -2.03 7.72
C MET A 251 -17.06 -2.91 8.72
N GLU A 252 -18.13 -3.57 8.29
CA GLU A 252 -18.95 -4.44 9.13
C GLU A 252 -18.18 -5.69 9.62
N ALA A 253 -17.87 -5.75 10.91
CA ALA A 253 -17.08 -6.85 11.47
C ALA A 253 -17.68 -8.24 11.14
N GLY A 254 -16.87 -9.10 10.51
CA GLY A 254 -17.28 -10.46 10.14
C GLY A 254 -18.17 -10.56 8.89
N SER A 255 -18.47 -9.45 8.24
CA SER A 255 -19.22 -9.38 6.98
C SER A 255 -18.39 -8.69 5.90
N CYS A 256 -18.52 -9.13 4.65
CA CYS A 256 -17.92 -8.47 3.50
C CYS A 256 -18.99 -8.34 2.41
N PRO A 257 -20.00 -7.46 2.61
CA PRO A 257 -21.11 -7.33 1.70
C PRO A 257 -20.64 -6.72 0.39
N ASN A 258 -21.10 -7.20 -0.77
CA ASN A 258 -20.78 -6.55 -2.04
C ASN A 258 -21.54 -5.24 -2.19
N ARG A 259 -20.95 -4.27 -2.90
CA ARG A 259 -21.71 -3.10 -3.37
C ARG A 259 -22.70 -3.47 -4.48
N ALA A 260 -23.70 -2.61 -4.68
CA ALA A 260 -24.85 -2.91 -5.56
C ALA A 260 -24.47 -3.10 -7.04
N GLU A 261 -23.46 -2.38 -7.52
CA GLU A 261 -22.99 -2.44 -8.90
C GLU A 261 -22.08 -3.66 -9.16
N SER A 262 -21.45 -4.17 -8.10
CA SER A 262 -20.59 -5.34 -8.16
C SER A 262 -21.41 -6.63 -8.17
N LEU A 263 -20.86 -7.67 -8.82
CA LEU A 263 -21.31 -9.03 -8.58
C LEU A 263 -21.01 -9.45 -7.13
N PRO A 264 -21.65 -10.51 -6.61
CA PRO A 264 -21.32 -11.07 -5.30
C PRO A 264 -19.83 -11.37 -5.16
N MET A 265 -19.26 -11.19 -3.96
CA MET A 265 -17.81 -11.36 -3.71
C MET A 265 -17.27 -12.75 -4.14
N ASN A 266 -18.10 -13.78 -4.05
CA ASN A 266 -17.75 -15.14 -4.46
C ASN A 266 -17.86 -15.40 -5.98
N ALA A 267 -18.20 -14.40 -6.80
CA ALA A 267 -18.31 -14.54 -8.25
C ALA A 267 -16.92 -14.76 -8.87
N MET A 268 -16.66 -16.00 -9.29
CA MET A 268 -15.37 -16.39 -9.88
C MET A 268 -15.19 -15.93 -11.33
N SER A 269 -16.22 -15.36 -11.96
CA SER A 269 -16.14 -14.79 -13.32
C SER A 269 -15.33 -13.48 -13.39
N ARG A 270 -14.97 -12.90 -12.24
CA ARG A 270 -14.10 -11.73 -12.08
C ARG A 270 -12.85 -12.16 -11.32
N SER A 271 -11.65 -11.88 -11.84
CA SER A 271 -10.40 -12.38 -11.23
C SER A 271 -9.80 -11.44 -10.20
N LEU A 272 -10.23 -10.17 -10.16
CA LEU A 272 -9.75 -9.18 -9.20
C LEU A 272 -10.75 -9.01 -8.06
N VAL A 273 -10.23 -8.86 -6.84
CA VAL A 273 -11.00 -8.54 -5.64
C VAL A 273 -10.53 -7.19 -5.10
N LEU A 274 -11.44 -6.24 -4.93
CA LEU A 274 -11.20 -4.95 -4.28
C LEU A 274 -11.89 -4.94 -2.92
N MET A 275 -11.14 -4.59 -1.88
CA MET A 275 -11.63 -4.45 -0.51
C MET A 275 -11.54 -2.99 -0.06
N ASN A 276 -12.69 -2.33 0.04
CA ASN A 276 -12.89 -1.08 0.74
C ASN A 276 -12.90 -1.30 2.25
N HIS A 277 -12.07 -0.54 2.97
CA HIS A 277 -12.05 -0.50 4.42
C HIS A 277 -11.74 0.92 4.90
N PHE A 278 -12.73 1.80 4.80
CA PHE A 278 -12.68 3.18 5.24
C PHE A 278 -14.09 3.65 5.65
N PRO A 279 -14.23 4.54 6.64
CA PRO A 279 -15.53 5.00 7.11
C PRO A 279 -16.20 5.93 6.10
N SER A 280 -17.52 6.14 6.22
CA SER A 280 -18.23 7.09 5.35
C SER A 280 -17.76 8.53 5.55
N ASN A 281 -17.34 8.85 6.77
CA ASN A 281 -16.75 10.13 7.14
C ASN A 281 -15.26 9.92 7.47
N PRO A 282 -14.35 10.29 6.57
CA PRO A 282 -12.91 10.16 6.79
C PRO A 282 -12.46 10.96 8.00
N ASP A 283 -11.62 10.35 8.84
CA ASP A 283 -10.98 11.03 9.96
C ASP A 283 -9.61 10.41 10.24
N MET A 284 -8.56 11.24 10.21
CA MET A 284 -7.18 10.78 10.33
C MET A 284 -6.91 10.11 11.68
N ALA A 285 -7.52 10.62 12.76
CA ALA A 285 -7.30 10.11 14.10
C ALA A 285 -7.86 8.68 14.25
N THR A 286 -9.06 8.42 13.78
CA THR A 286 -9.69 7.09 13.82
C THR A 286 -9.13 6.14 12.77
N ALA A 287 -8.64 6.66 11.64
CA ALA A 287 -7.97 5.85 10.62
C ALA A 287 -6.76 5.08 11.18
N CYS A 288 -6.10 5.58 12.23
CA CYS A 288 -5.02 4.84 12.89
C CYS A 288 -5.50 3.53 13.53
N LYS A 289 -6.74 3.50 14.03
CA LYS A 289 -7.38 2.32 14.62
C LYS A 289 -7.92 1.40 13.54
N HIS A 290 -8.59 1.97 12.53
CA HIS A 290 -9.18 1.21 11.44
C HIS A 290 -8.11 0.49 10.61
N ASN A 291 -7.01 1.18 10.28
CA ASN A 291 -5.89 0.66 9.51
C ASN A 291 -4.89 -0.10 10.40
N SER A 292 -5.35 -0.92 11.34
CA SER A 292 -4.52 -1.77 12.20
C SER A 292 -5.09 -3.19 12.28
N ALA A 293 -5.27 -3.80 13.45
CA ALA A 293 -5.87 -5.13 13.58
C ALA A 293 -7.25 -5.27 12.91
N PRO A 294 -8.17 -4.26 12.94
CA PRO A 294 -9.44 -4.36 12.25
C PRO A 294 -9.32 -4.55 10.73
N LEU A 295 -8.35 -3.89 10.09
CA LEU A 295 -8.09 -4.06 8.66
C LEU A 295 -7.61 -5.48 8.34
N VAL A 296 -6.72 -6.06 9.16
CA VAL A 296 -6.26 -7.45 8.99
C VAL A 296 -7.40 -8.45 9.23
N SER A 297 -8.28 -8.17 10.18
CA SER A 297 -9.50 -8.97 10.39
C SER A 297 -10.41 -8.91 9.17
N MET A 298 -10.67 -7.71 8.63
CA MET A 298 -11.50 -7.55 7.43
C MET A 298 -10.89 -8.22 6.21
N LEU A 299 -9.56 -8.17 6.05
CA LEU A 299 -8.84 -8.89 5.01
C LEU A 299 -9.16 -10.40 5.04
N SER A 300 -9.17 -10.99 6.25
CA SER A 300 -9.50 -12.41 6.45
C SER A 300 -10.98 -12.70 6.20
N THR A 301 -11.87 -11.80 6.63
CA THR A 301 -13.32 -11.89 6.37
C THR A 301 -13.60 -11.86 4.87
N CYS A 302 -13.09 -10.86 4.15
CA CYS A 302 -13.29 -10.74 2.71
C CYS A 302 -12.61 -11.87 1.94
N HIS A 303 -11.50 -12.43 2.40
CA HIS A 303 -10.93 -13.65 1.82
C HIS A 303 -11.93 -14.82 1.85
N GLY A 304 -12.55 -15.09 3.01
CA GLY A 304 -13.57 -16.13 3.16
C GLY A 304 -14.83 -15.87 2.31
N SER A 305 -15.27 -14.62 2.22
CA SER A 305 -16.43 -14.23 1.39
C SER A 305 -16.14 -14.25 -0.11
N SER A 306 -14.87 -14.17 -0.51
CA SER A 306 -14.45 -14.04 -1.92
C SER A 306 -14.06 -15.36 -2.57
N ALA A 307 -14.70 -16.46 -2.18
CA ALA A 307 -14.35 -17.82 -2.63
C ALA A 307 -12.88 -18.17 -2.39
N ASN A 308 -12.36 -17.81 -1.21
CA ASN A 308 -10.96 -18.01 -0.78
C ASN A 308 -9.93 -17.27 -1.67
N ARG A 309 -10.31 -16.12 -2.23
CA ARG A 309 -9.40 -15.23 -2.95
C ARG A 309 -9.03 -14.07 -2.04
N TRP A 310 -7.73 -13.85 -1.86
CA TRP A 310 -7.25 -12.67 -1.13
C TRP A 310 -7.50 -11.40 -1.95
N PRO A 311 -7.86 -10.27 -1.30
CA PRO A 311 -7.99 -8.98 -1.98
C PRO A 311 -6.74 -8.59 -2.77
N ASN A 312 -6.94 -8.20 -4.03
CA ASN A 312 -5.90 -7.66 -4.90
C ASN A 312 -5.72 -6.16 -4.69
N PHE A 313 -6.76 -5.46 -4.26
CA PHE A 313 -6.72 -4.03 -3.94
C PHE A 313 -7.28 -3.84 -2.55
N ILE A 314 -6.50 -3.19 -1.68
CA ILE A 314 -6.88 -2.90 -0.29
C ILE A 314 -7.00 -1.39 -0.17
N ALA A 315 -8.23 -0.89 -0.26
CA ALA A 315 -8.55 0.53 -0.29
C ALA A 315 -8.79 1.07 1.12
N VAL A 316 -8.04 2.09 1.50
CA VAL A 316 -8.11 2.75 2.81
C VAL A 316 -8.04 4.27 2.67
N ASP A 317 -8.55 4.97 3.68
CA ASP A 317 -8.22 6.38 3.93
C ASP A 317 -6.99 6.46 4.82
N PHE A 318 -6.20 7.54 4.70
CA PHE A 318 -5.05 7.83 5.54
C PHE A 318 -4.08 6.66 5.75
N TYR A 319 -3.56 6.09 4.66
CA TYR A 319 -2.78 4.84 4.71
C TYR A 319 -1.54 4.87 5.62
N LYS A 320 -0.99 6.06 5.95
CA LYS A 320 0.14 6.24 6.90
C LYS A 320 -0.26 6.40 8.36
N ALA A 321 -1.55 6.59 8.67
CA ALA A 321 -2.00 6.99 10.01
C ALA A 321 -1.62 6.00 11.12
N SER A 322 -1.63 4.69 10.85
CA SER A 322 -1.22 3.68 11.83
C SER A 322 0.26 3.76 12.20
N ALA A 323 1.15 4.10 11.26
CA ALA A 323 2.57 4.31 11.55
C ALA A 323 2.80 5.55 12.44
N ALA A 324 2.01 6.61 12.26
CA ALA A 324 2.10 7.82 13.09
C ALA A 324 1.63 7.61 14.54
N CYS A 325 0.63 6.75 14.75
CA CYS A 325 0.10 6.48 16.09
C CYS A 325 0.90 5.45 16.91
N HIS A 326 1.93 4.82 16.33
CA HIS A 326 2.92 4.08 17.11
C HIS A 326 3.88 5.03 17.85
N LEU A 327 4.05 6.26 17.34
CA LEU A 327 4.96 7.28 17.86
C LEU A 327 4.30 8.28 18.83
N SER A 328 2.98 8.27 19.00
CA SER A 328 2.26 9.24 19.86
C SER A 328 2.35 8.96 21.36
N GLY A 329 3.23 8.05 21.79
CA GLY A 329 3.83 8.16 23.10
C GLY A 329 4.98 9.18 23.04
N TRP A 330 4.86 10.29 23.78
CA TRP A 330 5.80 11.41 23.99
C TRP A 330 5.58 12.64 23.09
N LYS A 331 5.45 13.90 23.56
CA LYS A 331 5.32 14.52 24.88
C LYS A 331 4.87 15.99 24.66
N ASP A 332 4.29 16.58 25.71
CA ASP A 332 4.02 18.02 25.93
C ASP A 332 2.60 18.55 25.59
N HIS A 333 1.82 18.68 26.67
CA HIS A 333 0.63 19.53 26.85
C HIS A 333 -0.67 19.28 26.06
N LEU A 334 -0.77 18.24 25.24
CA LEU A 334 -2.06 17.76 24.74
C LEU A 334 -2.47 16.49 25.47
N VAL A 335 -3.71 16.47 25.96
CA VAL A 335 -4.32 15.35 26.68
C VAL A 335 -4.07 14.06 25.91
N ALA A 336 -3.35 13.11 26.51
CA ALA A 336 -3.23 11.76 25.98
C ALA A 336 -4.65 11.17 25.92
N ILE A 337 -5.22 11.01 24.72
CA ILE A 337 -6.43 10.22 24.52
C ILE A 337 -6.01 8.75 24.67
N PRO A 338 -6.39 8.04 25.75
CA PRO A 338 -5.79 6.74 26.08
C PRO A 338 -6.04 5.63 25.04
N ASP A 339 -6.98 5.84 24.11
CA ASP A 339 -7.52 4.80 23.21
C ASP A 339 -7.12 4.92 21.73
N LEU A 340 -6.24 5.86 21.35
CA LEU A 340 -5.80 6.05 19.94
C LEU A 340 -4.44 5.40 19.67
N ARG A 341 -4.30 4.09 19.97
CA ARG A 341 -3.09 3.33 19.66
C ARG A 341 -3.31 2.41 18.47
N SER A 342 -2.35 2.39 17.55
CA SER A 342 -2.26 1.36 16.52
C SER A 342 -1.79 0.06 17.17
N ASP A 343 -2.52 -1.03 16.90
CA ASP A 343 -2.23 -2.39 17.39
C ASP A 343 -1.72 -3.32 16.28
N GLY A 344 -1.30 -2.76 15.14
CA GLY A 344 -0.80 -3.50 13.99
C GLY A 344 0.21 -2.70 13.15
N GLY A 345 0.79 -3.35 12.14
CA GLY A 345 1.76 -2.76 11.21
C GLY A 345 1.14 -1.96 10.07
N GLY A 346 -0.15 -1.64 10.16
CA GLY A 346 -0.80 -0.71 9.26
C GLY A 346 -1.39 -1.32 7.98
N ALA A 347 -1.81 -0.44 7.08
CA ALA A 347 -2.22 -0.82 5.72
C ALA A 347 -1.10 -1.53 4.91
N PRO A 348 0.20 -1.17 5.08
CA PRO A 348 1.30 -1.94 4.50
C PRO A 348 1.34 -3.39 4.99
N GLN A 349 1.17 -3.64 6.30
CA GLN A 349 1.14 -5.01 6.84
C GLN A 349 -0.01 -5.84 6.24
N ALA A 350 -1.21 -5.27 6.12
CA ALA A 350 -2.34 -5.99 5.51
C ALA A 350 -2.04 -6.37 4.04
N THR A 351 -1.36 -5.49 3.31
CA THR A 351 -0.92 -5.75 1.93
C THR A 351 0.15 -6.83 1.88
N ASP A 352 1.09 -6.84 2.82
CA ASP A 352 2.12 -7.87 2.95
C ASP A 352 1.55 -9.25 3.28
N ILE A 353 0.52 -9.31 4.12
CA ILE A 353 -0.21 -10.55 4.43
C ILE A 353 -0.87 -11.10 3.17
N ALA A 354 -1.64 -10.25 2.46
CA ALA A 354 -2.31 -10.64 1.21
C ALA A 354 -1.29 -11.12 0.16
N ASN A 355 -0.19 -10.38 -0.02
CA ASN A 355 0.88 -10.77 -0.94
C ASN A 355 1.59 -12.05 -0.53
N GLY A 356 1.83 -12.28 0.77
CA GLY A 356 2.39 -13.54 1.26
C GLY A 356 1.57 -14.74 0.80
N HIS A 357 0.25 -14.66 0.97
CA HIS A 357 -0.64 -15.73 0.56
C HIS A 357 -0.77 -15.86 -0.95
N LEU A 358 -0.87 -14.74 -1.68
CA LEU A 358 -1.04 -14.75 -3.14
C LEU A 358 0.22 -15.19 -3.89
N VAL A 359 1.41 -14.82 -3.40
CA VAL A 359 2.69 -15.03 -4.10
C VAL A 359 3.34 -16.35 -3.73
N CYS A 360 3.33 -16.72 -2.44
CA CYS A 360 4.10 -17.88 -1.95
C CYS A 360 3.37 -18.75 -0.92
N GLY A 361 2.09 -18.46 -0.63
CA GLY A 361 1.28 -19.22 0.33
C GLY A 361 1.63 -18.97 1.81
N CYS A 362 2.40 -17.92 2.12
CA CYS A 362 2.83 -17.62 3.48
C CYS A 362 1.96 -16.55 4.15
N ASN A 363 2.00 -16.47 5.49
CA ASN A 363 1.24 -15.46 6.25
C ASN A 363 1.72 -14.02 6.04
N SER A 364 2.86 -13.82 5.38
CA SER A 364 3.40 -12.52 4.99
C SER A 364 4.42 -12.72 3.88
N ILE A 365 4.52 -11.74 2.98
CA ILE A 365 5.53 -11.71 1.92
C ILE A 365 6.96 -11.74 2.47
N ALA A 366 7.18 -11.26 3.70
CA ALA A 366 8.48 -11.31 4.39
C ALA A 366 8.98 -12.73 4.66
N TYR A 367 8.09 -13.73 4.61
CA TYR A 367 8.43 -15.14 4.77
C TYR A 367 8.64 -15.86 3.44
N CYS A 368 8.41 -15.23 2.29
CA CYS A 368 8.67 -15.89 1.00
C CYS A 368 10.18 -16.13 0.82
N LYS A 369 10.59 -17.37 0.53
CA LYS A 369 11.99 -17.66 0.21
C LYS A 369 12.42 -16.95 -1.07
N VAL A 370 13.63 -16.38 -1.03
CA VAL A 370 14.34 -15.92 -2.21
C VAL A 370 14.97 -17.14 -2.89
N SER A 371 14.40 -17.61 -4.00
CA SER A 371 14.91 -18.80 -4.68
C SER A 371 16.27 -18.55 -5.34
N HIS A 372 17.38 -18.88 -4.66
CA HIS A 372 18.67 -18.97 -5.32
C HIS A 372 18.62 -20.11 -6.36
N ASN A 373 18.61 -19.73 -7.64
CA ASN A 373 18.74 -20.59 -8.83
C ASN A 373 19.07 -22.07 -8.55
N SER A 374 18.06 -22.92 -8.60
CA SER A 374 18.22 -24.31 -9.04
C SER A 374 17.01 -24.70 -9.88
N TYR A 375 17.26 -24.79 -11.17
CA TYR A 375 16.31 -25.13 -12.22
C TYR A 375 15.79 -26.57 -11.99
N SER A 376 14.53 -26.75 -11.60
CA SER A 376 13.85 -28.05 -11.75
C SER A 376 12.60 -27.89 -12.60
N ARG A 377 12.66 -28.46 -13.81
CA ARG A 377 11.53 -28.63 -14.73
C ARG A 377 10.55 -29.65 -14.16
N SER A 378 9.41 -29.22 -13.65
CA SER A 378 8.11 -29.88 -13.80
C SER A 378 7.07 -29.09 -13.01
N GLY A 379 5.84 -29.04 -13.53
CA GLY A 379 4.76 -28.20 -13.01
C GLY A 379 4.26 -28.54 -11.62
N THR A 380 3.24 -27.77 -11.23
CA THR A 380 2.60 -27.63 -9.92
C THR A 380 3.36 -26.73 -8.94
N VAL A 381 2.78 -25.56 -8.66
CA VAL A 381 3.15 -24.72 -7.51
C VAL A 381 2.79 -25.53 -6.28
N SER A 382 3.77 -26.15 -5.65
CA SER A 382 3.60 -26.80 -4.36
C SER A 382 3.51 -25.75 -3.26
N ASP A 383 2.55 -25.89 -2.35
CA ASP A 383 2.55 -25.22 -1.05
C ASP A 383 3.94 -25.33 -0.40
N GLY A 384 4.47 -24.21 0.11
CA GLY A 384 5.48 -24.27 1.17
C GLY A 384 6.92 -23.85 0.85
N ASP A 385 7.13 -22.70 0.21
CA ASP A 385 8.43 -22.00 0.24
C ASP A 385 8.43 -20.81 1.21
N CYS A 386 7.90 -21.06 2.42
CA CYS A 386 7.99 -20.13 3.54
C CYS A 386 9.27 -20.39 4.34
N ASP A 387 10.06 -19.35 4.61
CA ASP A 387 11.11 -19.40 5.62
C ASP A 387 10.57 -18.91 6.96
N LEU A 388 10.31 -19.83 7.88
CA LEU A 388 9.93 -19.49 9.26
C LEU A 388 11.15 -19.03 10.09
N ARG A 389 12.37 -19.09 9.55
CA ARG A 389 13.58 -18.57 10.22
C ARG A 389 13.85 -17.11 9.91
N SER A 390 13.14 -16.48 8.97
CA SER A 390 13.13 -15.01 8.83
C SER A 390 12.20 -14.38 9.87
N ASN A 391 12.46 -14.66 11.16
CA ASN A 391 12.06 -13.71 12.20
C ASN A 391 12.86 -12.44 11.94
N LEU A 392 12.30 -11.53 11.14
CA LEU A 392 12.56 -10.09 11.24
C LEU A 392 12.04 -9.63 12.61
N GLN A 393 12.57 -10.18 13.70
CA GLN A 393 12.85 -9.33 14.84
C GLN A 393 13.83 -8.31 14.30
N CYS A 394 13.57 -7.01 14.48
CA CYS A 394 14.60 -5.99 14.37
C CYS A 394 15.85 -6.53 15.06
N GLN A 395 16.83 -7.03 14.30
CA GLN A 395 18.09 -7.40 14.89
C GLN A 395 18.74 -6.08 15.23
N THR A 396 18.78 -5.78 16.53
CA THR A 396 19.52 -4.65 17.09
C THR A 396 20.99 -4.83 16.70
N ILE A 397 21.42 -4.19 15.61
CA ILE A 397 22.83 -4.03 15.30
C ILE A 397 23.27 -2.77 16.04
N LEU A 398 23.90 -2.95 17.19
CA LEU A 398 24.62 -1.88 17.87
C LEU A 398 25.79 -1.42 16.99
N ILE A 399 25.60 -0.29 16.30
CA ILE A 399 26.70 0.46 15.67
C ILE A 399 27.04 1.61 16.62
N CYS A 400 27.95 1.40 17.57
CA CYS A 400 28.57 2.54 18.25
C CYS A 400 29.75 3.03 17.39
N PRO A 401 29.86 4.34 17.11
CA PRO A 401 31.00 4.89 16.37
C PRO A 401 32.29 4.62 17.15
N LEU A 402 33.34 4.19 16.44
CA LEU A 402 34.70 4.20 16.96
C LEU A 402 35.09 5.67 17.15
N GLU A 403 35.22 6.12 18.40
CA GLU A 403 35.99 7.34 18.70
C GLU A 403 37.41 7.16 18.17
N GLN A 404 37.91 8.18 17.48
CA GLN A 404 39.30 8.26 17.02
C GLN A 404 40.26 8.49 18.18
#